data_AF-A0ABC9BDI1-F1
#
_entry.id   AF-A0ABC9BDI1-F1
#
_cell.length_a   1.000
_cell.length_b   1.000
_cell.length_c   1.000
_cell.angle_alpha   90.00
_cell.angle_beta   90.00
_cell.angle_gamma   90.00
#
_symmetry.space_group_name_H-M   'P 1'
#
loop_
_entity.id
_entity.type
_entity.pdbx_description
1 polymer ?
#
loop_
_entity_poly.entity_id
_entity_poly.type
_entity_poly.pdbx_seq_one_letter_code
_entity_poly.pdbx_strand_id
1 'polypeptide(L)'
;MLLFWFVPIPTSPTLSAAAIYIHVHPPHGKHQTAETQTPSSYTRTEKHQMASSTTFLVLTALLALLAGQVIASDPSPLQDFCVADKDSRVSVNGFVCKDPKDVKADDFFLAANLDMPRDTTSKIGSNVTLINVMRIPGLNTLGISLARIDYAPLGENPPHTHPRATEILTVLEGTLYVGFVTSNQANRENKLFTKMLNKGDVFVFPEGLIHFQFNPSPHKPAVAIAALSSQNPGAITIANAVFGSKPPISDDVLAKAFQVEKKTVDWLQAQFWADNHN
;
A
#
# COMPACT_ATOMS: atom_id res chain seq x y z
N MET A 1 10.91 -33.00 33.36
CA MET A 1 10.30 -33.59 32.14
C MET A 1 9.45 -32.51 31.50
N LEU A 2 9.62 -32.30 30.20
CA LEU A 2 9.34 -31.06 29.46
C LEU A 2 7.88 -30.59 29.49
N LEU A 3 7.66 -29.28 29.71
CA LEU A 3 6.47 -28.57 29.26
C LEU A 3 6.75 -28.00 27.86
N PHE A 4 6.02 -28.49 26.86
CA PHE A 4 5.90 -27.84 25.56
C PHE A 4 4.65 -26.95 25.59
N TRP A 5 4.83 -25.65 25.34
CA TRP A 5 3.74 -24.76 24.96
C TRP A 5 3.54 -24.86 23.45
N PHE A 6 2.38 -25.37 23.02
CA PHE A 6 1.86 -25.13 21.67
C PHE A 6 0.83 -24.00 21.76
N VAL A 7 1.12 -22.87 21.13
CA VAL A 7 0.13 -21.84 20.80
C VAL A 7 -0.45 -22.23 19.43
N PRO A 8 -1.75 -22.52 19.30
CA PRO A 8 -2.35 -22.70 17.99
C PRO A 8 -2.64 -21.33 17.37
N ILE A 9 -2.04 -21.08 16.20
CA ILE A 9 -2.47 -20.06 15.24
C ILE A 9 -3.76 -20.57 14.59
N PRO A 10 -4.89 -19.85 14.60
CA PRO A 10 -6.03 -20.23 13.78
C PRO A 10 -5.81 -19.74 12.36
N THR A 11 -5.36 -20.65 11.49
CA THR A 11 -5.69 -20.63 10.07
C THR A 11 -7.12 -21.13 9.89
N SER A 12 -8.03 -20.31 9.34
CA SER A 12 -8.96 -20.69 8.25
C SER A 12 -10.10 -19.68 8.04
N PRO A 13 -10.60 -19.53 6.79
CA PRO A 13 -11.62 -18.57 6.39
C PRO A 13 -13.03 -19.15 6.59
N THR A 14 -14.00 -18.32 6.95
CA THR A 14 -15.45 -18.47 6.65
C THR A 14 -16.24 -17.46 7.48
N LEU A 15 -16.76 -16.42 6.85
CA LEU A 15 -17.86 -15.61 7.40
C LEU A 15 -19.06 -15.80 6.49
N SER A 16 -19.91 -16.75 6.88
CA SER A 16 -21.27 -16.90 6.36
C SER A 16 -22.12 -15.76 6.92
N ALA A 17 -22.78 -15.02 6.04
CA ALA A 17 -23.73 -13.98 6.41
C ALA A 17 -24.95 -14.59 7.11
N ALA A 18 -25.25 -14.15 8.34
CA ALA A 18 -26.49 -14.49 9.03
C ALA A 18 -27.51 -13.34 8.85
N ALA A 19 -28.59 -13.61 8.13
CA ALA A 19 -29.76 -12.74 8.01
C ALA A 19 -30.63 -12.86 9.28
N ILE A 20 -31.06 -11.73 9.85
CA ILE A 20 -31.97 -11.67 11.00
C ILE A 20 -33.37 -11.26 10.50
N TYR A 21 -34.35 -12.15 10.65
CA TYR A 21 -35.77 -11.87 10.45
C TYR A 21 -36.39 -11.27 11.72
N ILE A 22 -37.18 -10.20 11.59
CA ILE A 22 -37.97 -9.61 12.69
C ILE A 22 -39.46 -9.87 12.42
N HIS A 23 -40.17 -10.44 13.39
CA HIS A 23 -41.63 -10.62 13.37
C HIS A 23 -42.31 -9.58 14.26
N VAL A 24 -43.37 -8.95 13.77
CA VAL A 24 -44.17 -7.93 14.48
C VAL A 24 -45.63 -8.37 14.50
N HIS A 25 -46.28 -8.35 15.66
CA HIS A 25 -47.73 -8.50 15.79
C HIS A 25 -48.36 -7.32 16.56
N PRO A 26 -49.52 -6.78 16.14
CA PRO A 26 -50.23 -5.71 16.82
C PRO A 26 -51.39 -6.21 17.73
N PRO A 27 -51.95 -5.37 18.64
CA PRO A 27 -52.90 -5.78 19.66
C PRO A 27 -54.35 -5.27 19.44
N HIS A 28 -55.35 -5.99 19.96
CA HIS A 28 -56.72 -5.53 20.32
C HIS A 28 -57.37 -6.66 21.17
N GLY A 29 -58.10 -6.50 22.28
CA GLY A 29 -58.82 -5.39 22.90
C GLY A 29 -60.32 -5.77 23.02
N LYS A 30 -60.85 -6.07 24.23
CA LYS A 30 -62.31 -6.11 24.52
C LYS A 30 -62.63 -5.66 25.97
N HIS A 31 -63.76 -4.97 26.09
CA HIS A 31 -64.26 -4.16 27.22
C HIS A 31 -65.22 -4.90 28.18
N GLN A 32 -65.15 -4.54 29.48
CA GLN A 32 -66.18 -4.36 30.56
C GLN A 32 -67.18 -5.51 30.88
N THR A 33 -67.51 -5.84 32.14
CA THR A 33 -68.18 -4.99 33.16
C THR A 33 -67.94 -5.41 34.63
N ALA A 34 -68.05 -4.41 35.51
CA ALA A 34 -68.10 -4.31 36.98
C ALA A 34 -68.41 -5.53 37.87
N GLU A 35 -67.70 -5.64 39.01
CA GLU A 35 -68.24 -5.30 40.35
C GLU A 35 -67.16 -5.26 41.44
N THR A 36 -67.41 -4.40 42.42
CA THR A 36 -66.54 -3.91 43.50
C THR A 36 -66.22 -4.98 44.55
N GLN A 37 -64.93 -5.17 44.88
CA GLN A 37 -64.42 -5.37 46.26
C GLN A 37 -62.88 -5.52 46.25
N THR A 38 -62.19 -4.56 46.87
CA THR A 38 -60.77 -4.65 47.31
C THR A 38 -60.60 -5.80 48.30
N PRO A 39 -59.51 -6.59 48.28
CA PRO A 39 -58.22 -6.06 48.70
C PRO A 39 -56.95 -6.64 48.05
N SER A 40 -55.86 -5.89 48.26
CA SER A 40 -54.46 -6.29 48.22
C SER A 40 -53.82 -6.46 46.83
N SER A 41 -53.15 -5.38 46.44
CA SER A 41 -52.18 -5.31 45.35
C SER A 41 -51.05 -6.32 45.52
N TYR A 42 -50.94 -7.28 44.61
CA TYR A 42 -49.68 -7.93 44.28
C TYR A 42 -49.39 -7.70 42.80
N THR A 43 -49.06 -6.47 42.44
CA THR A 43 -48.53 -6.15 41.11
C THR A 43 -47.09 -6.61 41.03
N ARG A 44 -46.86 -7.77 40.40
CA ARG A 44 -45.56 -8.16 39.85
C ARG A 44 -45.14 -7.05 38.87
N THR A 45 -44.25 -6.18 39.33
CA THR A 45 -43.60 -5.18 38.48
C THR A 45 -42.64 -5.94 37.58
N GLU A 46 -43.01 -6.14 36.32
CA GLU A 46 -42.02 -6.44 35.28
C GLU A 46 -41.10 -5.21 35.20
N LYS A 47 -39.93 -5.32 35.83
CA LYS A 47 -38.87 -4.33 35.67
C LYS A 47 -38.38 -4.45 34.23
N HIS A 48 -38.89 -3.60 33.34
CA HIS A 48 -38.15 -3.25 32.14
C HIS A 48 -36.85 -2.60 32.60
N GLN A 49 -35.81 -3.42 32.73
CA GLN A 49 -34.49 -2.96 33.08
C GLN A 49 -33.95 -2.20 31.88
N MET A 50 -34.19 -0.89 31.87
CA MET A 50 -33.56 0.01 30.89
C MET A 50 -32.06 -0.20 31.00
N ALA A 51 -31.43 -0.54 29.87
CA ALA A 51 -29.98 -0.63 29.79
C ALA A 51 -29.40 0.69 30.34
N SER A 52 -28.46 0.58 31.28
CA SER A 52 -27.81 1.76 31.85
C SER A 52 -27.24 2.63 30.74
N SER A 53 -27.34 3.95 30.86
CA SER A 53 -26.73 4.92 29.93
C SER A 53 -25.24 4.59 29.67
N THR A 54 -24.55 4.09 30.69
CA THR A 54 -23.17 3.60 30.60
C THR A 54 -23.02 2.40 29.65
N THR A 55 -23.96 1.45 29.66
CA THR A 55 -23.94 0.30 28.75
C THR A 55 -24.12 0.72 27.30
N PHE A 56 -24.99 1.71 27.04
CA PHE A 56 -25.18 2.26 25.70
C PHE A 56 -23.95 3.02 25.19
N LEU A 57 -23.31 3.80 26.07
CA LEU A 57 -22.05 4.51 25.76
C LEU A 57 -20.89 3.54 25.48
N VAL A 58 -20.79 2.46 26.26
CA VAL A 58 -19.78 1.41 26.03
C VAL A 58 -20.04 0.68 24.71
N LEU A 59 -21.30 0.35 24.40
CA LEU A 59 -21.65 -0.33 23.15
C LEU A 59 -21.40 0.54 21.92
N THR A 60 -21.71 1.84 22.00
CA THR A 60 -21.45 2.81 20.92
C THR A 60 -19.96 3.07 20.73
N ALA A 61 -19.18 3.14 21.81
CA ALA A 61 -17.72 3.21 21.72
C ALA A 61 -17.13 1.95 21.06
N LEU A 62 -17.59 0.76 21.45
CA LEU A 62 -17.20 -0.52 20.83
C LEU A 62 -17.58 -0.59 19.35
N LEU A 63 -18.79 -0.14 18.97
CA LEU A 63 -19.20 -0.07 17.56
C LEU A 63 -18.34 0.89 16.74
N ALA A 64 -17.98 2.05 17.31
CA ALA A 64 -17.10 3.02 16.66
C ALA A 64 -15.67 2.49 16.49
N LEU A 65 -15.17 1.70 17.45
CA LEU A 65 -13.88 1.01 17.37
C LEU A 65 -13.85 -0.07 16.28
N LEU A 66 -14.97 -0.75 16.03
CA LEU A 66 -15.08 -1.76 14.96
C LEU A 66 -15.19 -1.14 13.56
N ALA A 67 -15.69 0.10 13.46
CA ALA A 67 -15.87 0.81 12.18
C ALA A 67 -14.57 1.41 11.61
N GLY A 68 -13.48 1.47 12.38
CA GLY A 68 -12.20 2.02 11.97
C GLY A 68 -11.25 0.99 11.36
N GLN A 69 -11.60 0.37 10.24
CA GLN A 69 -10.61 -0.38 9.47
C GLN A 69 -9.70 0.62 8.76
N VAL A 70 -8.47 0.80 9.27
CA VAL A 70 -7.45 1.62 8.60
C VAL A 70 -6.96 0.82 7.39
N ILE A 71 -7.29 1.29 6.19
CA ILE A 71 -6.76 0.73 4.96
C ILE A 71 -5.34 1.28 4.78
N ALA A 72 -4.33 0.42 4.97
CA ALA A 72 -2.92 0.78 4.83
C ALA A 72 -2.34 0.46 3.44
N SER A 73 -3.13 -0.15 2.55
CA SER A 73 -2.76 -0.53 1.18
C SER A 73 -3.76 0.01 0.16
N ASP A 74 -3.64 -0.34 -1.12
CA ASP A 74 -4.73 -0.09 -2.07
C ASP A 74 -6.04 -0.77 -1.55
N PRO A 75 -7.20 -0.08 -1.61
CA PRO A 75 -8.48 -0.68 -1.23
C PRO A 75 -8.83 -1.87 -2.12
N SER A 76 -9.41 -2.93 -1.54
CA SER A 76 -9.93 -4.06 -2.31
C SER A 76 -11.00 -3.60 -3.31
N PRO A 77 -11.05 -4.19 -4.52
CA PRO A 77 -12.09 -3.87 -5.49
C PRO A 77 -13.46 -4.33 -4.97
N LEU A 78 -14.51 -3.57 -5.28
CA LEU A 78 -15.90 -3.87 -4.91
C LEU A 78 -16.71 -4.48 -6.07
N GLN A 79 -16.07 -4.65 -7.22
CA GLN A 79 -16.61 -5.20 -8.46
C GLN A 79 -15.47 -5.75 -9.31
N ASP A 80 -15.76 -6.54 -10.33
CA ASP A 80 -14.76 -7.22 -11.16
C ASP A 80 -13.74 -6.27 -11.80
N PHE A 81 -14.18 -5.08 -12.24
CA PHE A 81 -13.31 -4.06 -12.81
C PHE A 81 -13.87 -2.65 -12.61
N CYS A 82 -12.97 -1.66 -12.56
CA CYS A 82 -13.29 -0.24 -12.56
C CYS A 82 -12.20 0.49 -13.35
N VAL A 83 -12.31 0.53 -14.68
CA VAL A 83 -11.32 1.18 -15.54
C VAL A 83 -11.25 2.67 -15.22
N ALA A 84 -10.05 3.20 -14.97
CA ALA A 84 -9.86 4.62 -14.70
C ALA A 84 -10.36 5.50 -15.85
N ASP A 85 -11.28 6.40 -15.54
CA ASP A 85 -11.66 7.53 -16.37
C ASP A 85 -10.68 8.69 -16.12
N LYS A 86 -9.76 8.89 -17.08
CA LYS A 86 -8.74 9.94 -17.01
C LYS A 86 -9.26 11.32 -17.43
N ASP A 87 -10.46 11.38 -18.02
CA ASP A 87 -11.07 12.61 -18.50
C ASP A 87 -12.08 13.19 -17.49
N SER A 88 -12.39 12.43 -16.43
CA SER A 88 -13.25 12.89 -15.34
C SER A 88 -12.67 14.12 -14.64
N ARG A 89 -13.54 15.11 -14.38
CA ARG A 89 -13.20 16.31 -13.60
C ARG A 89 -13.37 16.10 -12.10
N VAL A 90 -13.87 14.94 -11.68
CA VAL A 90 -14.12 14.63 -10.27
C VAL A 90 -12.86 13.97 -9.70
N SER A 91 -12.34 14.54 -8.62
CA SER A 91 -11.20 13.98 -7.88
C SER A 91 -11.70 13.07 -6.76
N VAL A 92 -11.19 11.84 -6.72
CA VAL A 92 -11.43 10.85 -5.66
C VAL A 92 -10.10 10.22 -5.23
N ASN A 93 -10.10 9.38 -4.19
CA ASN A 93 -8.94 8.53 -3.93
C ASN A 93 -8.83 7.47 -5.04
N GLY A 94 -7.77 7.51 -5.84
CA GLY A 94 -7.66 6.73 -7.08
C GLY A 94 -8.30 7.46 -8.26
N PHE A 95 -9.11 6.75 -9.04
CA PHE A 95 -9.79 7.29 -10.23
C PHE A 95 -11.27 6.93 -10.23
N VAL A 96 -12.08 7.84 -10.78
CA VAL A 96 -13.47 7.53 -11.15
C VAL A 96 -13.48 6.44 -12.22
N CYS A 97 -14.46 5.53 -12.18
CA CYS A 97 -14.59 4.48 -13.19
C CYS A 97 -15.26 5.03 -14.47
N LYS A 98 -14.82 4.56 -15.64
CA LYS A 98 -15.61 4.66 -16.87
C LYS A 98 -16.95 3.90 -16.73
N ASP A 99 -17.95 4.26 -17.55
CA ASP A 99 -19.17 3.45 -17.67
C ASP A 99 -18.78 2.03 -18.16
N PRO A 100 -19.19 0.95 -17.46
CA PRO A 100 -18.87 -0.42 -17.87
C PRO A 100 -19.26 -0.77 -19.32
N LYS A 101 -20.23 -0.07 -19.91
CA LYS A 101 -20.64 -0.27 -21.31
C LYS A 101 -19.63 0.25 -22.32
N ASP A 102 -18.80 1.21 -21.92
CA ASP A 102 -17.80 1.84 -22.78
C ASP A 102 -16.42 1.18 -22.65
N VAL A 103 -16.25 0.28 -21.68
CA VAL A 103 -15.01 -0.46 -21.42
C VAL A 103 -14.72 -1.49 -22.51
N LYS A 104 -13.46 -1.55 -22.94
CA LYS A 104 -12.97 -2.46 -23.99
C LYS A 104 -11.71 -3.19 -23.54
N ALA A 105 -11.34 -4.24 -24.28
CA ALA A 105 -10.10 -4.99 -24.02
C ALA A 105 -8.85 -4.08 -24.02
N ASP A 106 -8.84 -3.07 -24.88
CA ASP A 106 -7.75 -2.08 -24.98
C ASP A 106 -7.55 -1.28 -23.69
N ASP A 107 -8.55 -1.16 -22.82
CA ASP A 107 -8.40 -0.50 -21.52
C ASP A 107 -7.53 -1.29 -20.52
N PHE A 108 -7.38 -2.60 -20.75
CA PHE A 108 -6.57 -3.52 -19.94
C PHE A 108 -5.24 -3.89 -20.60
N PHE A 109 -4.99 -3.39 -21.81
CA PHE A 109 -3.87 -3.79 -22.63
C PHE A 109 -2.92 -2.62 -22.90
N LEU A 110 -1.63 -2.92 -22.91
CA LEU A 110 -0.60 -2.02 -23.41
C LEU A 110 0.44 -2.85 -24.15
N ALA A 111 0.68 -2.53 -25.42
CA ALA A 111 1.84 -3.00 -26.17
C ALA A 111 3.11 -2.31 -25.62
N ALA A 112 3.57 -2.75 -24.45
CA ALA A 112 4.58 -2.06 -23.67
C ALA A 112 6.02 -2.28 -24.16
N ASN A 113 6.25 -3.24 -25.07
CA ASN A 113 7.56 -3.61 -25.60
C ASN A 113 8.58 -3.87 -24.47
N LEU A 114 8.18 -4.63 -23.45
CA LEU A 114 9.02 -4.98 -22.31
C LEU A 114 10.07 -6.05 -22.64
N ASP A 115 10.09 -6.57 -23.85
CA ASP A 115 11.13 -7.44 -24.39
C ASP A 115 12.34 -6.66 -24.92
N MET A 116 12.15 -5.38 -25.25
CA MET A 116 13.17 -4.53 -25.84
C MET A 116 14.01 -3.80 -24.77
N PRO A 117 15.35 -3.78 -24.90
CA PRO A 117 16.21 -2.98 -24.02
C PRO A 117 15.85 -1.48 -24.07
N ARG A 118 15.98 -0.81 -22.92
CA ARG A 118 15.80 0.65 -22.80
C ARG A 118 17.14 1.39 -22.74
N ASP A 119 17.07 2.69 -23.02
CA ASP A 119 18.26 3.57 -23.01
C ASP A 119 18.77 3.78 -21.59
N THR A 120 20.00 3.33 -21.34
CA THR A 120 20.69 3.41 -20.04
C THR A 120 21.90 4.33 -20.09
N THR A 121 21.96 5.28 -21.04
CA THR A 121 23.10 6.22 -21.20
C THR A 121 23.19 7.30 -20.12
N SER A 122 22.21 7.37 -19.20
CA SER A 122 22.21 8.32 -18.08
C SER A 122 23.41 8.09 -17.13
N LYS A 123 23.76 9.09 -16.30
CA LYS A 123 24.87 8.97 -15.34
C LYS A 123 24.69 7.84 -14.33
N ILE A 124 23.44 7.55 -13.96
CA ILE A 124 23.10 6.43 -13.07
C ILE A 124 23.11 5.09 -13.81
N GLY A 125 23.10 5.09 -15.14
CA GLY A 125 23.26 3.88 -15.93
C GLY A 125 22.07 2.94 -15.87
N SER A 126 20.86 3.44 -15.59
CA SER A 126 19.65 2.61 -15.56
C SER A 126 18.43 3.34 -16.15
N ASN A 127 17.41 2.55 -16.46
CA ASN A 127 16.12 3.01 -16.96
C ASN A 127 15.00 2.18 -16.34
N VAL A 128 14.01 2.84 -15.76
CA VAL A 128 12.82 2.22 -15.16
C VAL A 128 11.62 2.53 -16.06
N THR A 129 11.02 1.49 -16.64
CA THR A 129 9.75 1.59 -17.36
C THR A 129 8.64 1.10 -16.44
N LEU A 130 7.92 2.04 -15.80
CA LEU A 130 6.81 1.72 -14.88
C LEU A 130 5.49 1.58 -15.66
N ILE A 131 4.78 0.48 -15.41
CA ILE A 131 3.43 0.21 -15.89
C ILE A 131 2.50 0.19 -14.68
N ASN A 132 1.93 1.36 -14.41
CA ASN A 132 0.96 1.59 -13.35
C ASN A 132 -0.41 1.99 -13.95
N VAL A 133 -1.36 2.36 -13.10
CA VAL A 133 -2.71 2.80 -13.53
C VAL A 133 -2.70 3.96 -14.55
N MET A 134 -1.65 4.78 -14.55
CA MET A 134 -1.50 5.87 -15.53
C MET A 134 -1.16 5.35 -16.93
N ARG A 135 -0.62 4.14 -17.06
CA ARG A 135 -0.29 3.52 -18.34
C ARG A 135 -1.34 2.50 -18.77
N ILE A 136 -1.88 1.71 -17.84
CA ILE A 136 -2.99 0.78 -18.08
C ILE A 136 -4.18 1.18 -17.19
N PRO A 137 -5.20 1.88 -17.73
CA PRO A 137 -6.36 2.33 -16.96
C PRO A 137 -7.11 1.22 -16.24
N GLY A 138 -7.11 0.00 -16.80
CA GLY A 138 -7.72 -1.19 -16.21
C GLY A 138 -7.09 -1.68 -14.90
N LEU A 139 -5.92 -1.17 -14.50
CA LEU A 139 -5.31 -1.48 -13.20
C LEU A 139 -5.99 -0.79 -12.02
N ASN A 140 -6.88 0.18 -12.27
CA ASN A 140 -7.55 0.90 -11.21
C ASN A 140 -8.39 -0.03 -10.34
N THR A 141 -8.27 0.13 -9.02
CA THR A 141 -8.82 -0.72 -7.93
C THR A 141 -8.17 -2.10 -7.76
N LEU A 142 -7.20 -2.50 -8.59
CA LEU A 142 -6.66 -3.87 -8.59
C LEU A 142 -5.40 -4.06 -7.74
N GLY A 143 -4.83 -2.99 -7.18
CA GLY A 143 -3.78 -3.08 -6.17
C GLY A 143 -2.43 -3.60 -6.69
N ILE A 144 -2.15 -3.53 -7.99
CA ILE A 144 -0.90 -4.01 -8.57
C ILE A 144 -0.35 -3.11 -9.67
N SER A 145 0.96 -3.14 -9.85
CA SER A 145 1.68 -2.56 -10.99
C SER A 145 2.94 -3.36 -11.31
N LEU A 146 3.58 -3.05 -12.44
CA LEU A 146 4.76 -3.73 -12.94
C LEU A 146 5.82 -2.71 -13.35
N ALA A 147 7.10 -3.01 -13.17
CA ALA A 147 8.19 -2.24 -13.75
C ALA A 147 9.20 -3.17 -14.45
N ARG A 148 9.72 -2.73 -15.59
CA ARG A 148 10.97 -3.27 -16.15
C ARG A 148 12.10 -2.32 -15.83
N ILE A 149 13.25 -2.87 -15.47
CA ILE A 149 14.44 -2.09 -15.18
C ILE A 149 15.61 -2.63 -16.00
N ASP A 150 16.22 -1.76 -16.79
CA ASP A 150 17.42 -2.03 -17.57
C ASP A 150 18.62 -1.34 -16.91
N TYR A 151 19.74 -2.04 -16.81
CA TYR A 151 20.98 -1.56 -16.21
C TYR A 151 22.14 -1.68 -17.20
N ALA A 152 22.83 -0.56 -17.45
CA ALA A 152 24.14 -0.56 -18.09
C ALA A 152 25.17 -1.30 -17.21
N PRO A 153 26.34 -1.67 -17.75
CA PRO A 153 27.49 -2.06 -16.93
C PRO A 153 27.78 -0.99 -15.86
N LEU A 154 27.93 -1.39 -14.60
CA LEU A 154 28.10 -0.50 -13.45
C LEU A 154 26.94 0.49 -13.22
N GLY A 155 25.78 0.27 -13.85
CA GLY A 155 24.58 1.06 -13.62
C GLY A 155 23.89 0.70 -12.31
N GLU A 156 23.18 1.66 -11.72
CA GLU A 156 22.35 1.47 -10.54
C GLU A 156 20.95 2.03 -10.74
N ASN A 157 19.99 1.39 -10.09
CA ASN A 157 18.78 2.07 -9.65
C ASN A 157 19.07 2.55 -8.21
N PRO A 158 19.30 3.86 -8.03
CA PRO A 158 19.89 4.42 -6.82
C PRO A 158 19.00 4.18 -5.58
N PRO A 159 19.49 4.45 -4.36
CA PRO A 159 18.68 4.37 -3.16
C PRO A 159 17.34 5.12 -3.31
N HIS A 160 16.25 4.38 -3.21
CA HIS A 160 14.89 4.89 -3.35
C HIS A 160 13.92 4.13 -2.44
N THR A 161 12.68 4.59 -2.36
CA THR A 161 11.60 3.89 -1.65
C THR A 161 10.27 4.03 -2.36
N HIS A 162 9.40 3.02 -2.18
CA HIS A 162 8.01 3.02 -2.60
C HIS A 162 7.12 3.28 -1.39
N PRO A 163 6.53 4.48 -1.26
CA PRO A 163 5.77 4.86 -0.06
C PRO A 163 4.44 4.13 0.09
N ARG A 164 4.00 3.38 -0.94
CA ARG A 164 2.67 2.73 -0.99
C ARG A 164 2.71 1.29 -1.53
N ALA A 165 3.88 0.67 -1.66
CA ALA A 165 3.95 -0.69 -2.18
C ALA A 165 5.18 -1.45 -1.68
N THR A 166 4.97 -2.74 -1.41
CA THR A 166 6.03 -3.74 -1.42
C THR A 166 6.38 -4.07 -2.87
N GLU A 167 7.65 -4.31 -3.12
CA GLU A 167 8.18 -4.73 -4.43
C GLU A 167 8.74 -6.15 -4.35
N ILE A 168 8.50 -6.95 -5.39
CA ILE A 168 9.23 -8.19 -5.64
C ILE A 168 9.89 -8.12 -7.01
N LEU A 169 11.21 -8.32 -7.04
CA LEU A 169 12.05 -8.18 -8.23
C LEU A 169 12.62 -9.53 -8.66
N THR A 170 12.50 -9.86 -9.95
CA THR A 170 13.09 -11.04 -10.59
C THR A 170 14.14 -10.59 -11.61
N VAL A 171 15.33 -11.18 -11.55
CA VAL A 171 16.38 -10.92 -12.55
C VAL A 171 16.10 -11.73 -13.81
N LEU A 172 15.98 -11.07 -14.96
CA LEU A 172 15.79 -11.72 -16.26
C LEU A 172 17.12 -11.99 -16.98
N GLU A 173 18.09 -11.11 -16.81
CA GLU A 173 19.42 -11.20 -17.42
C GLU A 173 20.50 -10.57 -16.53
N GLY A 174 21.72 -11.10 -16.60
CA GLY A 174 22.87 -10.58 -15.86
C GLY A 174 22.85 -10.93 -14.37
N THR A 175 23.45 -10.04 -13.58
CA THR A 175 23.62 -10.18 -12.13
C THR A 175 23.36 -8.82 -11.49
N LEU A 176 22.67 -8.80 -10.34
CA LEU A 176 22.41 -7.58 -9.57
C LEU A 176 22.86 -7.76 -8.12
N TYR A 177 23.58 -6.77 -7.60
CA TYR A 177 23.74 -6.56 -6.17
C TYR A 177 22.56 -5.73 -5.68
N VAL A 178 21.73 -6.29 -4.79
CA VAL A 178 20.54 -5.61 -4.29
C VAL A 178 20.55 -5.52 -2.77
N GLY A 179 19.80 -4.59 -2.22
CA GLY A 179 19.51 -4.60 -0.79
C GLY A 179 18.51 -3.54 -0.33
N PHE A 180 18.01 -3.74 0.89
CA PHE A 180 17.21 -2.74 1.61
C PHE A 180 17.77 -2.50 3.02
N VAL A 181 17.46 -1.33 3.57
CA VAL A 181 17.87 -0.92 4.91
C VAL A 181 16.64 -0.84 5.81
N THR A 182 16.71 -1.41 7.01
CA THR A 182 15.62 -1.29 7.99
C THR A 182 15.45 0.14 8.48
N SER A 183 14.24 0.47 8.91
CA SER A 183 13.97 1.69 9.69
C SER A 183 14.80 1.73 10.98
N ASN A 184 14.80 2.88 11.66
CA ASN A 184 15.48 3.07 12.95
C ASN A 184 14.91 2.08 13.99
N GLN A 185 15.62 0.99 14.24
CA GLN A 185 15.19 -0.05 15.15
C GLN A 185 15.36 0.38 16.62
N ALA A 186 14.75 -0.35 17.56
CA ALA A 186 14.84 -0.06 19.00
C ALA A 186 16.29 -0.10 19.53
N ASN A 187 17.17 -0.90 18.91
CA ASN A 187 18.60 -0.94 19.19
C ASN A 187 19.40 0.20 18.51
N ARG A 188 18.73 1.16 17.86
CA ARG A 188 19.31 2.29 17.10
C ARG A 188 20.16 1.89 15.88
N GLU A 189 19.96 0.68 15.36
CA GLU A 189 20.67 0.23 14.16
C GLU A 189 19.77 0.31 12.92
N ASN A 190 20.33 0.78 11.81
CA ASN A 190 19.77 0.62 10.47
C ASN A 190 20.48 -0.56 9.82
N LYS A 191 19.84 -1.73 9.80
CA LYS A 191 20.44 -2.95 9.29
C LYS A 191 20.25 -3.07 7.78
N LEU A 192 21.35 -3.31 7.07
CA LEU A 192 21.35 -3.60 5.64
C LEU A 192 21.16 -5.11 5.39
N PHE A 193 20.17 -5.46 4.58
CA PHE A 193 19.97 -6.81 4.03
C PHE A 193 20.31 -6.79 2.56
N THR A 194 21.27 -7.61 2.13
CA THR A 194 21.75 -7.62 0.73
C THR A 194 21.93 -9.02 0.18
N LYS A 195 21.91 -9.12 -1.15
CA LYS A 195 22.20 -10.34 -1.88
C LYS A 195 22.74 -10.03 -3.28
N MET A 196 23.56 -10.95 -3.79
CA MET A 196 23.87 -11.05 -5.22
C MET A 196 22.83 -11.95 -5.87
N LEU A 197 22.05 -11.40 -6.80
CA LEU A 197 21.05 -12.12 -7.59
C LEU A 197 21.59 -12.41 -8.98
N ASN A 198 21.37 -13.62 -9.48
CA ASN A 198 21.60 -14.01 -10.87
C ASN A 198 20.28 -14.18 -11.61
N LYS A 199 20.33 -14.34 -12.93
CA LYS A 199 19.16 -14.67 -13.74
C LYS A 199 18.29 -15.77 -13.10
N GLY A 200 17.01 -15.47 -12.93
CA GLY A 200 16.01 -16.33 -12.31
C GLY A 200 15.84 -16.14 -10.81
N ASP A 201 16.78 -15.48 -10.13
CA ASP A 201 16.67 -15.18 -8.70
C ASP A 201 15.67 -14.05 -8.44
N VAL A 202 15.07 -14.08 -7.25
CA VAL A 202 14.04 -13.15 -6.80
C VAL A 202 14.43 -12.53 -5.46
N PHE A 203 14.05 -11.27 -5.23
CA PHE A 203 14.24 -10.57 -3.95
C PHE A 203 13.06 -9.64 -3.65
N VAL A 204 12.72 -9.51 -2.37
CA VAL A 204 11.57 -8.72 -1.90
C VAL A 204 12.07 -7.48 -1.17
N PHE A 205 11.50 -6.32 -1.51
CA PHE A 205 11.74 -5.04 -0.85
C PHE A 205 10.46 -4.63 -0.10
N PRO A 206 10.47 -4.60 1.25
CA PRO A 206 9.30 -4.21 2.02
C PRO A 206 8.89 -2.76 1.76
N GLU A 207 7.58 -2.53 1.79
CA GLU A 207 6.98 -1.20 1.62
C GLU A 207 7.62 -0.13 2.50
N GLY A 208 7.91 1.04 1.89
CA GLY A 208 8.44 2.20 2.59
C GLY A 208 9.89 2.10 3.05
N LEU A 209 10.59 0.97 2.82
CA LEU A 209 12.01 0.87 3.13
C LEU A 209 12.88 1.40 1.98
N ILE A 210 14.01 2.01 2.35
CA ILE A 210 15.02 2.44 1.39
C ILE A 210 15.72 1.20 0.85
N HIS A 211 15.79 1.08 -0.46
CA HIS A 211 16.43 -0.03 -1.15
C HIS A 211 17.08 0.43 -2.46
N PHE A 212 17.90 -0.43 -3.05
CA PHE A 212 18.67 -0.14 -4.26
C PHE A 212 18.96 -1.43 -5.05
N GLN A 213 19.33 -1.24 -6.31
CA GLN A 213 19.88 -2.30 -7.16
C GLN A 213 21.08 -1.76 -7.93
N PHE A 214 22.16 -2.53 -7.99
CA PHE A 214 23.40 -2.18 -8.69
C PHE A 214 23.81 -3.35 -9.58
N ASN A 215 24.22 -3.06 -10.82
CA ASN A 215 24.84 -4.04 -11.70
C ASN A 215 26.37 -4.02 -11.49
N PRO A 216 26.97 -4.99 -10.78
CA PRO A 216 28.40 -4.98 -10.51
C PRO A 216 29.25 -5.42 -11.70
N SER A 217 28.65 -5.78 -12.83
CA SER A 217 29.42 -6.16 -14.01
C SER A 217 30.01 -4.92 -14.70
N PRO A 218 31.34 -4.87 -14.94
CA PRO A 218 31.96 -3.78 -15.68
C PRO A 218 31.74 -3.86 -17.19
N HIS A 219 31.18 -4.96 -17.70
CA HIS A 219 31.11 -5.22 -19.15
C HIS A 219 29.75 -5.68 -19.66
N LYS A 220 28.87 -6.20 -18.79
CA LYS A 220 27.59 -6.77 -19.21
C LYS A 220 26.43 -5.97 -18.62
N PRO A 221 25.37 -5.71 -19.40
CA PRO A 221 24.14 -5.15 -18.85
C PRO A 221 23.40 -6.19 -17.99
N ALA A 222 22.41 -5.72 -17.24
CA ALA A 222 21.47 -6.55 -16.50
C ALA A 222 20.04 -6.06 -16.75
N VAL A 223 19.06 -6.95 -16.58
CA VAL A 223 17.64 -6.67 -16.76
C VAL A 223 16.85 -7.34 -15.65
N ALA A 224 15.88 -6.62 -15.09
CA ALA A 224 14.95 -7.15 -14.10
C ALA A 224 13.50 -6.73 -14.40
N ILE A 225 12.56 -7.52 -13.89
CA ILE A 225 11.15 -7.15 -13.77
C ILE A 225 10.77 -7.12 -12.30
N ALA A 226 10.06 -6.08 -11.91
CA ALA A 226 9.50 -5.90 -10.59
C ALA A 226 7.97 -5.87 -10.65
N ALA A 227 7.31 -6.53 -9.70
CA ALA A 227 5.88 -6.39 -9.45
C ALA A 227 5.69 -5.66 -8.11
N LEU A 228 4.73 -4.74 -8.06
CA LEU A 228 4.48 -3.90 -6.89
C LEU A 228 3.04 -4.05 -6.42
N SER A 229 2.84 -4.04 -5.10
CA SER A 229 1.55 -4.24 -4.45
C SER A 229 0.66 -2.98 -4.38
N SER A 230 0.71 -2.13 -5.41
CA SER A 230 -0.21 -0.99 -5.57
C SER A 230 -0.34 -0.63 -7.04
N GLN A 231 -1.52 -0.15 -7.42
CA GLN A 231 -1.79 0.44 -8.73
C GLN A 231 -0.97 1.72 -8.98
N ASN A 232 -0.52 2.38 -7.89
CA ASN A 232 0.31 3.58 -7.93
C ASN A 232 1.31 3.58 -6.75
N PRO A 233 2.42 2.83 -6.87
CA PRO A 233 3.38 2.64 -5.78
C PRO A 233 4.04 3.95 -5.35
N GLY A 234 4.23 4.87 -6.30
CA GLY A 234 5.09 6.05 -6.16
C GLY A 234 6.56 5.66 -6.02
N ALA A 235 7.47 6.59 -6.25
CA ALA A 235 8.89 6.39 -6.03
C ALA A 235 9.50 7.65 -5.45
N ILE A 236 10.38 7.50 -4.46
CA ILE A 236 11.14 8.58 -3.87
C ILE A 236 12.62 8.21 -3.99
N THR A 237 13.28 8.70 -5.03
CA THR A 237 14.74 8.62 -5.14
C THR A 237 15.37 9.53 -4.10
N ILE A 238 16.12 8.96 -3.16
CA ILE A 238 16.54 9.65 -1.94
C ILE A 238 17.42 10.86 -2.25
N ALA A 239 18.42 10.71 -3.13
CA ALA A 239 19.29 11.81 -3.50
C ALA A 239 18.51 12.95 -4.19
N ASN A 240 17.61 12.62 -5.11
CA ASN A 240 16.78 13.61 -5.82
C ASN A 240 15.84 14.34 -4.86
N ALA A 241 15.21 13.65 -3.92
CA ALA A 241 14.30 14.27 -2.95
C ALA A 241 15.05 15.18 -1.95
N VAL A 242 16.20 14.72 -1.46
CA VAL A 242 16.98 15.45 -0.43
C VAL A 242 17.72 16.64 -1.03
N PHE A 243 18.41 16.45 -2.17
CA PHE A 243 19.30 17.47 -2.74
C PHE A 243 18.77 18.12 -4.02
N GLY A 244 17.76 17.54 -4.68
CA GLY A 244 17.21 18.02 -5.96
C GLY A 244 15.77 18.51 -5.89
N SER A 245 15.18 18.64 -4.70
CA SER A 245 13.81 19.11 -4.51
C SER A 245 13.62 20.55 -4.98
N LYS A 246 12.39 20.89 -5.37
CA LYS A 246 11.99 22.22 -5.84
C LYS A 246 10.76 22.69 -5.05
N PRO A 247 10.87 23.74 -4.21
CA PRO A 247 12.11 24.46 -3.84
C PRO A 247 13.12 23.57 -3.08
N PRO A 248 14.42 23.91 -3.08
CA PRO A 248 15.44 23.12 -2.38
C PRO A 248 15.26 23.18 -0.86
N ILE A 249 15.59 22.09 -0.17
CA ILE A 249 15.72 22.08 1.30
C ILE A 249 16.86 23.02 1.68
N SER A 250 16.67 23.81 2.75
CA SER A 250 17.69 24.73 3.25
C SER A 250 19.02 24.02 3.52
N ASP A 251 20.11 24.64 3.08
CA ASP A 251 21.48 24.23 3.35
C ASP A 251 21.79 24.15 4.85
N ASP A 252 21.21 25.03 5.67
CA ASP A 252 21.29 24.96 7.15
C ASP A 252 20.74 23.64 7.69
N VAL A 253 19.59 23.21 7.17
CA VAL A 253 18.94 21.96 7.59
C VAL A 253 19.79 20.76 7.18
N LEU A 254 20.21 20.72 5.91
CA LEU A 254 20.98 19.59 5.39
C LEU A 254 22.40 19.52 5.95
N ALA A 255 23.09 20.65 6.11
CA ALA A 255 24.43 20.69 6.70
C ALA A 255 24.40 20.13 8.13
N LYS A 256 23.37 20.50 8.91
CA LYS A 256 23.18 19.96 10.25
C LYS A 256 22.81 18.48 10.25
N ALA A 257 21.92 18.05 9.36
CA ALA A 257 21.45 16.67 9.27
C ALA A 257 22.57 15.70 8.83
N PHE A 258 23.36 16.11 7.84
CA PHE A 258 24.47 15.32 7.29
C PHE A 258 25.80 15.54 8.03
N GLN A 259 25.84 16.50 8.96
CA GLN A 259 27.03 16.84 9.77
C GLN A 259 28.24 17.25 8.90
N VAL A 260 27.97 18.04 7.86
CA VAL A 260 28.97 18.54 6.91
C VAL A 260 28.90 20.06 6.80
N GLU A 261 29.88 20.65 6.13
CA GLU A 261 29.84 22.07 5.79
C GLU A 261 28.76 22.39 4.75
N LYS A 262 28.19 23.59 4.81
CA LYS A 262 27.22 24.10 3.82
C LYS A 262 27.74 23.99 2.39
N LYS A 263 29.03 24.28 2.16
CA LYS A 263 29.65 24.16 0.83
C LYS A 263 29.54 22.76 0.23
N THR A 264 29.59 21.72 1.05
CA THR A 264 29.39 20.34 0.60
C THR A 264 27.93 20.12 0.18
N VAL A 265 26.98 20.66 0.94
CA VAL A 265 25.56 20.64 0.58
C VAL A 265 25.30 21.42 -0.69
N ASP A 266 25.82 22.63 -0.82
CA ASP A 266 25.68 23.46 -2.02
C ASP A 266 26.22 22.72 -3.25
N TRP A 267 27.37 22.05 -3.10
CA TRP A 267 27.94 21.22 -4.16
C TRP A 267 27.03 20.04 -4.53
N LEU A 268 26.45 19.35 -3.54
CA LEU A 268 25.48 18.27 -3.77
C LEU A 268 24.24 18.83 -4.48
N GLN A 269 23.63 19.90 -3.98
CA GLN A 269 22.43 20.50 -4.57
C GLN A 269 22.66 21.03 -5.99
N ALA A 270 23.89 21.43 -6.33
CA ALA A 270 24.28 21.81 -7.68
C ALA A 270 24.48 20.62 -8.64
N GLN A 271 24.50 19.36 -8.15
CA GLN A 271 24.59 18.19 -9.02
C GLN A 271 23.31 18.02 -9.85
N PHE A 272 23.47 17.48 -11.05
CA PHE A 272 22.34 17.06 -11.89
C PHE A 272 21.82 15.71 -11.39
N TRP A 273 20.79 15.76 -10.55
CA TRP A 273 20.06 14.60 -10.08
C TRP A 273 19.20 14.03 -11.22
N ALA A 274 19.69 12.99 -11.89
CA ALA A 274 18.98 12.34 -12.99
C ALA A 274 17.80 11.52 -12.43
N ASP A 275 16.67 11.57 -13.13
CA ASP A 275 15.56 10.64 -12.93
C ASP A 275 15.66 9.51 -13.95
N ASN A 276 15.55 8.26 -13.51
CA ASN A 276 15.48 7.07 -14.38
C ASN A 276 14.04 6.59 -14.61
N HIS A 277 13.03 7.20 -13.99
CA HIS A 277 11.63 6.82 -14.17
C HIS A 277 11.05 7.47 -15.43
N ASN A 278 10.64 6.64 -16.40
CA ASN A 278 9.93 7.05 -17.63
C ASN A 278 8.48 6.58 -17.66
#